data_AF-A0A1V0UPE8-F1
#
_entry.id   AF-A0A1V0UPE8-F1
#
_cell.length_a   1.000
_cell.length_b   1.000
_cell.length_c   1.000
_cell.angle_alpha   90.00
_cell.angle_beta   90.00
_cell.angle_gamma   90.00
#
_symmetry.space_group_name_H-M   'P 1'
#
loop_
_entity.id
_entity.type
_entity.pdbx_description
1 polymer ?
#
loop_
_entity_poly.entity_id
_entity_poly.type
_entity_poly.pdbx_seq_one_letter_code
_entity_poly.pdbx_strand_id
1 'polypeptide(L)'
;MNTIYKVNQSRGKSVAQIAEILNTCEMLLNLEIENQMNKVVLHVITDSAAVKYTELNKDGMLSVLFKLRELVRSKEDINELLEEVQLWEE
;
A
#
# COMPACT_ATOMS: atom_id res chain seq x y z
N MET A 1 -3.55 -13.58 -15.91
CA MET A 1 -2.58 -14.13 -14.94
C MET A 1 -2.00 -12.94 -14.21
N ASN A 2 -2.30 -12.76 -12.91
CA ASN A 2 -1.76 -11.62 -12.16
C ASN A 2 -0.38 -12.00 -11.61
N THR A 3 0.63 -11.23 -11.96
CA THR A 3 1.97 -11.39 -11.40
C THR A 3 1.95 -10.91 -9.96
N ILE A 4 2.35 -11.78 -9.03
CA ILE A 4 2.45 -11.45 -7.60
C ILE A 4 3.82 -10.84 -7.34
N TYR A 5 3.86 -9.55 -7.03
CA TYR A 5 5.09 -8.86 -6.62
C TYR A 5 5.14 -8.76 -5.09
N LYS A 6 6.16 -9.39 -4.49
CA LYS A 6 6.49 -9.13 -3.08
C LYS A 6 7.44 -7.94 -3.04
N VAL A 7 6.92 -6.78 -2.67
CA VAL A 7 7.66 -5.53 -2.72
C VAL A 7 8.24 -5.30 -1.33
N ASN A 8 9.44 -5.79 -1.05
CA ASN A 8 10.19 -5.50 0.18
C ASN A 8 11.65 -5.14 -0.17
N GLN A 9 11.82 -4.25 -1.15
CA GLN A 9 13.10 -3.58 -1.40
C GLN A 9 13.25 -2.38 -0.43
N SER A 10 14.16 -1.45 -0.70
CA SER A 10 14.19 -0.17 0.03
C SER A 10 12.83 0.54 -0.04
N ARG A 11 12.33 1.05 1.09
CA ARG A 11 11.01 1.72 1.23
C ARG A 11 10.67 2.68 0.08
N GLY A 12 11.61 3.51 -0.36
CA GLY A 12 11.39 4.47 -1.45
C GLY A 12 11.11 3.83 -2.81
N LYS A 13 11.85 2.77 -3.17
CA LYS A 13 11.60 2.01 -4.41
C LYS A 13 10.25 1.30 -4.36
N SER A 14 9.92 0.74 -3.20
CA SER A 14 8.64 0.08 -2.98
C SER A 14 7.46 1.02 -3.17
N VAL A 15 7.54 2.22 -2.56
CA VAL A 15 6.51 3.26 -2.71
C VAL A 15 6.37 3.69 -4.17
N ALA A 16 7.48 3.93 -4.87
CA ALA A 16 7.43 4.34 -6.28
C ALA A 16 6.78 3.27 -7.18
N GLN A 17 7.11 1.99 -6.95
CA GLN A 17 6.53 0.89 -7.72
C GLN A 17 5.02 0.73 -7.44
N ILE A 18 4.59 0.83 -6.19
CA ILE A 18 3.17 0.75 -5.84
C ILE A 18 2.41 1.95 -6.44
N ALA A 19 2.98 3.15 -6.39
CA ALA A 19 2.39 4.34 -6.99
C ALA A 19 2.24 4.19 -8.51
N GLU A 20 3.25 3.65 -9.19
CA GLU A 20 3.19 3.36 -10.62
C GLU A 20 2.04 2.41 -10.96
N ILE A 21 1.89 1.32 -10.20
CA ILE A 21 0.80 0.35 -10.39
C ILE A 21 -0.56 1.01 -10.20
N LEU A 22 -0.76 1.76 -9.11
CA LEU A 22 -2.03 2.45 -8.83
C LEU A 22 -2.35 3.56 -9.84
N ASN A 23 -1.34 4.20 -10.43
CA ASN A 23 -1.53 5.26 -11.41
C ASN A 23 -1.79 4.76 -12.84
N THR A 24 -1.46 3.50 -13.12
CA THR A 24 -1.52 2.90 -14.46
C THR A 24 -2.57 1.80 -14.58
N CYS A 25 -3.08 1.28 -13.47
CA CYS A 25 -4.17 0.32 -13.51
C CYS A 25 -5.43 0.93 -14.10
N GLU A 26 -6.17 0.12 -14.85
CA GLU A 26 -7.51 0.50 -15.30
C GLU A 26 -8.53 0.29 -14.18
N MET A 27 -8.27 -0.67 -13.28
CA MET A 27 -9.20 -1.05 -12.23
C MET A 27 -8.49 -1.46 -10.94
N LEU A 28 -8.85 -0.80 -9.84
CA LEU A 28 -8.50 -1.23 -8.49
C LEU A 28 -9.49 -2.30 -8.02
N LEU A 29 -8.98 -3.49 -7.71
CA LEU A 29 -9.80 -4.62 -7.25
C LEU A 29 -9.79 -4.79 -5.73
N ASN A 30 -8.65 -4.49 -5.09
CA ASN A 30 -8.51 -4.49 -3.64
C ASN A 30 -7.41 -3.53 -3.22
N LEU A 31 -7.65 -2.79 -2.15
CA LEU A 31 -6.69 -1.95 -1.48
C LEU A 31 -7.00 -1.98 0.01
N GLU A 32 -6.20 -2.71 0.77
CA GLU A 32 -6.47 -2.94 2.18
C GLU A 32 -5.17 -3.05 2.98
N ILE A 33 -5.27 -2.77 4.28
CA ILE A 33 -4.16 -2.92 5.20
C ILE A 33 -4.58 -3.86 6.33
N GLU A 34 -3.73 -4.86 6.57
CA GLU A 34 -3.94 -5.88 7.56
C GLU A 34 -2.86 -5.78 8.64
N ASN A 35 -3.27 -5.68 9.91
CA ASN A 35 -2.36 -5.83 11.04
C ASN A 35 -2.19 -7.33 11.36
N GLN A 36 -1.03 -7.88 11.00
CA GLN A 36 -0.63 -9.22 11.43
C GLN A 36 0.24 -9.04 12.68
N MET A 37 0.07 -9.87 13.74
CA MET A 37 0.70 -9.68 15.07
C MET A 37 2.19 -9.24 15.09
N ASN A 38 2.97 -9.51 14.04
CA ASN A 38 4.38 -9.16 13.91
C ASN A 38 4.72 -8.19 12.77
N LYS A 39 3.75 -7.74 11.97
CA LYS A 39 3.95 -6.85 10.81
C LYS A 39 2.62 -6.28 10.30
N VAL A 40 2.70 -5.12 9.68
CA VAL A 40 1.56 -4.52 8.96
C VAL A 40 1.73 -4.81 7.47
N VAL A 41 0.67 -5.29 6.82
CA VAL A 41 0.68 -5.69 5.40
C VAL A 41 -0.26 -4.79 4.62
N LEU A 42 0.26 -4.15 3.57
CA LEU A 42 -0.55 -3.49 2.55
C LEU A 42 -0.73 -4.45 1.38
N HIS A 43 -1.98 -4.75 1.06
CA HIS A 43 -2.36 -5.54 -0.12
C HIS A 43 -2.91 -4.59 -1.17
N VAL A 44 -2.36 -4.67 -2.38
CA VAL A 44 -2.84 -3.92 -3.55
C VAL A 44 -3.12 -4.92 -4.65
N ILE A 45 -4.36 -5.00 -5.12
CA ILE A 45 -4.75 -5.88 -6.21
C ILE A 45 -5.43 -5.02 -7.27
N THR A 46 -4.92 -5.10 -8.48
CA THR A 46 -5.47 -4.42 -9.66
C THR A 46 -5.75 -5.44 -10.75
N ASP A 47 -6.31 -4.96 -11.86
CA ASP A 47 -6.45 -5.72 -13.10
C ASP A 47 -5.10 -6.22 -13.66
N SER A 48 -4.00 -5.52 -13.36
CA SER A 48 -2.68 -5.75 -13.93
C SER A 48 -1.67 -6.41 -12.98
N ALA A 49 -1.82 -6.26 -11.66
CA ALA A 49 -0.85 -6.72 -10.68
C ALA A 49 -1.47 -7.08 -9.33
N ALA A 50 -0.79 -7.95 -8.58
CA ALA A 50 -1.06 -8.15 -7.16
C ALA A 50 0.22 -7.90 -6.37
N VAL A 51 0.18 -6.96 -5.43
CA VAL A 51 1.32 -6.52 -4.64
C VAL A 51 1.05 -6.76 -3.16
N LYS A 52 2.08 -7.25 -2.46
CA LYS A 52 2.12 -7.26 -1.00
C LYS A 52 3.36 -6.51 -0.53
N TYR A 53 3.13 -5.50 0.30
CA TYR A 53 4.16 -4.70 0.96
C TYR A 53 4.03 -4.86 2.47
N THR A 54 5.15 -4.95 3.20
CA THR A 54 5.10 -5.15 4.65
C THR A 54 5.99 -4.17 5.41
N GLU A 55 5.50 -3.67 6.54
CA GLU A 55 6.26 -2.91 7.53
C GLU A 55 6.25 -3.63 8.87
N LEU A 56 7.25 -3.34 9.71
CA LEU A 56 7.38 -3.97 11.03
C LEU A 56 6.28 -3.51 11.99
N ASN A 57 5.75 -2.30 11.80
CA ASN A 57 4.79 -1.67 12.69
C ASN A 57 3.90 -0.66 11.96
N LYS A 58 2.90 -0.16 12.68
CA LYS A 58 1.95 0.86 12.25
C LYS A 58 2.65 2.13 11.74
N ASP A 59 3.61 2.66 12.47
CA ASP A 59 4.33 3.89 12.09
C ASP A 59 5.08 3.76 10.77
N GLY A 60 5.71 2.61 10.53
CA GLY A 60 6.35 2.28 9.27
C GLY A 60 5.35 2.32 8.12
N MET A 61 4.16 1.72 8.32
CA MET A 61 3.10 1.73 7.32
C MET A 61 2.55 3.14 7.08
N LEU A 62 2.28 3.92 8.13
CA LEU A 62 1.84 5.31 7.99
C LEU A 62 2.86 6.14 7.19
N SER A 63 4.16 5.99 7.48
CA SER A 63 5.21 6.67 6.72
C SER A 63 5.18 6.31 5.22
N VAL A 64 4.85 5.07 4.89
CA VAL A 64 4.71 4.58 3.52
C VAL A 64 3.47 5.17 2.86
N LEU A 65 2.33 5.16 3.52
CA LEU A 65 1.08 5.72 3.01
C LEU A 65 1.18 7.23 2.78
N PHE A 66 1.79 7.98 3.69
CA PHE A 66 2.03 9.42 3.49
C PHE A 66 2.85 9.69 2.23
N LYS A 67 3.90 8.90 1.98
CA LYS A 67 4.71 9.05 0.77
C LYS A 67 3.95 8.60 -0.48
N LEU A 68 3.18 7.52 -0.38
CA LEU A 68 2.38 7.00 -1.48
C LEU A 68 1.33 8.03 -1.92
N ARG A 69 0.66 8.70 -0.97
CA ARG A 69 -0.32 9.77 -1.20
C ARG A 69 0.24 10.91 -2.07
N GLU A 70 1.52 11.23 -1.93
CA GLU A 70 2.15 12.29 -2.72
C GLU A 70 2.44 11.87 -4.17
N LEU A 71 2.44 10.58 -4.47
CA LEU A 71 2.78 10.03 -5.79
C LEU A 71 1.57 9.51 -6.58
N VAL A 72 0.47 9.16 -5.91
CA VAL A 72 -0.74 8.66 -6.59
C VAL A 72 -1.62 9.80 -7.12
N ARG A 73 -2.32 9.54 -8.23
CA ARG A 73 -3.29 10.45 -8.84
C ARG A 73 -4.59 10.53 -8.03
N SER A 74 -5.13 9.39 -7.65
CA SER A 74 -6.29 9.30 -6.73
C SER A 74 -5.76 9.25 -5.30
N LYS A 75 -5.98 10.32 -4.54
CA LYS A 75 -5.53 10.41 -3.14
C LYS A 75 -6.56 9.93 -2.14
N GLU A 76 -7.83 9.86 -2.55
CA GLU A 76 -8.97 9.54 -1.69
C GLU A 76 -8.81 8.16 -1.06
N ASP A 77 -8.53 7.14 -1.87
CA ASP A 77 -8.33 5.76 -1.40
C ASP A 77 -7.15 5.65 -0.40
N ILE A 78 -6.08 6.42 -0.61
CA ILE A 78 -4.93 6.45 0.32
C ILE A 78 -5.26 7.22 1.59
N ASN A 79 -6.09 8.27 1.52
CA ASN A 79 -6.53 9.01 2.69
C ASN A 79 -7.43 8.15 3.58
N GLU A 80 -8.35 7.39 2.99
CA GLU A 80 -9.18 6.43 3.73
C GLU A 80 -8.31 5.42 4.48
N LEU A 81 -7.33 4.81 3.82
CA LEU A 81 -6.36 3.92 4.47
C LEU A 81 -5.55 4.60 5.58
N LEU A 82 -5.16 5.86 5.39
CA LEU A 82 -4.44 6.63 6.40
C LEU A 82 -5.29 6.81 7.66
N GLU A 83 -6.55 7.20 7.50
CA GLU A 83 -7.50 7.38 8.59
C GLU A 83 -7.74 6.06 9.34
N GLU A 84 -7.98 4.97 8.60
CA GLU A 84 -8.16 3.63 9.18
C GLU A 84 -6.97 3.21 10.04
N VAL A 85 -5.76 3.27 9.50
CA VAL A 85 -4.54 2.85 10.22
C VAL A 85 -4.28 3.75 11.42
N GLN A 86 -4.54 5.06 11.31
CA GLN A 86 -4.40 5.99 12.43
C GLN A 86 -5.31 5.63 13.62
N LEU A 87 -6.52 5.13 13.34
CA LEU A 87 -7.50 4.73 14.36
C LEU A 87 -7.22 3.37 15.02
N TRP A 88 -6.28 2.57 14.52
CA TRP A 88 -5.92 1.31 15.17
C TRP A 88 -5.42 1.57 16.60
N GLU A 89 -6.05 0.95 17.59
CA GLU A 89 -5.57 0.95 18.97
C GLU A 89 -4.18 0.27 19.05
N GLU A 90 -3.28 0.79 19.89
CA GLU A 90 -1.94 0.24 20.13
C GLU A 90 -1.98 -1.09 20.90
#